data_AF-A0A846SE87-F1
#
_entry.id   AF-A0A846SE87-F1
#
_cell.length_a   1.000
_cell.length_b   1.000
_cell.length_c   1.000
_cell.angle_alpha   90.00
_cell.angle_beta   90.00
_cell.angle_gamma   90.00
#
_symmetry.space_group_name_H-M   'P 1'
#
loop_
_entity.id
_entity.type
_entity.pdbx_description
1 polymer ?
#
loop_
_entity_poly.entity_id
_entity_poly.type
_entity_poly.pdbx_seq_one_letter_code
_entity_poly.pdbx_strand_id
1 'polypeptide(L)'
;MTSQPALRSSSGAIWLVVAALFAVMSLVPLVAIAVDGGPAESVALVTATLVVGLLLAMLVIRWTVREGPPRLRALAGCFLGMALIALIGMVICVMIVWSPLTR
;
A
#
# COMPACT_ATOMS: atom_id res chain seq x y z
N MET A 1 12.31 30.44 -24.92
CA MET A 1 11.73 29.21 -24.33
C MET A 1 11.38 29.52 -22.88
N THR A 2 10.12 29.90 -22.62
CA THR A 2 9.64 30.23 -21.27
C THR A 2 9.38 28.93 -20.54
N SER A 3 10.14 28.67 -19.47
CA SER A 3 9.98 27.52 -18.59
C SER A 3 8.54 27.44 -18.07
N GLN A 4 7.75 26.50 -18.58
CA GLN A 4 6.35 26.31 -18.21
C GLN A 4 6.28 25.84 -16.74
N PRO A 5 5.80 26.67 -15.79
CA PRO A 5 5.79 26.34 -14.37
C PRO A 5 4.94 25.10 -14.05
N ALA A 6 3.93 24.83 -14.89
CA ALA A 6 3.02 23.69 -14.77
C ALA A 6 3.70 22.32 -14.87
N LEU A 7 4.91 22.22 -15.44
CA LEU A 7 5.71 20.98 -15.47
C LEU A 7 6.56 20.77 -14.20
N ARG A 8 6.75 21.80 -13.35
CA ARG A 8 7.53 21.67 -12.10
C ARG A 8 6.71 21.24 -10.89
N SER A 9 5.39 21.48 -10.89
CA SER A 9 4.53 21.16 -9.76
C SER A 9 3.80 19.83 -9.98
N SER A 10 4.50 18.71 -9.75
CA SER A 10 3.79 17.44 -9.52
C SER A 10 3.02 17.56 -8.20
N SER A 11 1.69 17.66 -8.27
CA SER A 11 0.80 17.83 -7.11
C SER A 11 0.79 16.62 -6.15
N GLY A 12 1.51 15.55 -6.50
CA GLY A 12 1.52 14.29 -5.75
C GLY A 12 0.17 13.56 -5.76
N ALA A 13 -0.84 14.06 -6.49
CA ALA A 13 -2.16 13.42 -6.54
C ALA A 13 -2.11 12.03 -7.17
N ILE A 14 -1.26 11.87 -8.19
CA ILE A 14 -1.09 10.58 -8.87
C ILE A 14 -0.57 9.49 -7.94
N TRP A 15 0.27 9.83 -6.95
CA TRP A 15 0.73 8.88 -5.95
C TRP A 15 -0.41 8.30 -5.12
N LEU A 16 -1.41 9.12 -4.77
CA LEU A 16 -2.59 8.63 -4.06
C LEU A 16 -3.48 7.76 -4.93
N VAL A 17 -3.69 8.13 -6.20
CA VAL A 17 -4.49 7.34 -7.13
C VAL A 17 -3.86 5.96 -7.32
N VAL A 18 -2.55 5.91 -7.57
CA VAL A 18 -1.82 4.64 -7.72
C VAL A 18 -1.82 3.84 -6.42
N ALA A 19 -1.62 4.47 -5.27
CA ALA A 19 -1.69 3.81 -3.97
C ALA A 19 -3.09 3.24 -3.68
N ALA A 20 -4.16 3.97 -4.01
CA ALA A 20 -5.53 3.51 -3.83
C ALA A 20 -5.85 2.31 -4.73
N LEU A 21 -5.44 2.35 -6.00
CA LEU A 21 -5.58 1.22 -6.91
C LEU A 21 -4.80 0.00 -6.40
N PHE A 22 -3.56 0.18 -5.97
CA PHE A 22 -2.74 -0.88 -5.39
C PHE A 22 -3.39 -1.47 -4.13
N ALA A 23 -3.90 -0.63 -3.23
CA ALA A 23 -4.58 -1.06 -2.03
C ALA A 23 -5.83 -1.88 -2.37
N VAL A 24 -6.66 -1.45 -3.32
CA VAL A 24 -7.83 -2.22 -3.76
C VAL A 24 -7.40 -3.57 -4.33
N MET A 25 -6.43 -3.60 -5.23
CA MET A 25 -5.96 -4.85 -5.84
C MET A 25 -5.34 -5.83 -4.83
N SER A 26 -4.63 -5.33 -3.83
CA SER A 26 -4.03 -6.17 -2.78
C SER A 26 -5.03 -6.59 -1.69
N LEU A 27 -6.03 -5.76 -1.39
CA LEU A 27 -7.05 -6.08 -0.39
C LEU A 27 -8.00 -7.18 -0.84
N VAL A 28 -8.33 -7.29 -2.14
CA VAL A 28 -9.23 -8.34 -2.64
C VAL A 28 -8.79 -9.75 -2.20
N PRO A 29 -7.56 -10.21 -2.47
CA PRO A 29 -7.12 -11.53 -2.02
C PRO A 29 -6.95 -11.61 -0.50
N LEU A 30 -6.48 -10.55 0.17
CA LEU A 30 -6.32 -10.55 1.63
C LEU A 30 -7.66 -10.72 2.35
N VAL A 31 -8.70 -10.03 1.88
CA VAL A 31 -10.06 -10.15 2.41
C VAL A 31 -10.62 -11.54 2.12
N ALA A 32 -10.37 -12.09 0.92
CA ALA A 32 -10.79 -13.46 0.62
C ALA A 32 -10.15 -14.49 1.58
N ILE A 33 -8.85 -14.35 1.88
CA ILE A 33 -8.15 -15.20 2.86
C ILE A 33 -8.70 -15.00 4.28
N ALA A 34 -9.00 -13.76 4.67
CA ALA A 34 -9.55 -13.47 5.99
C ALA A 34 -10.96 -14.06 6.17
N VAL A 35 -11.80 -14.00 5.13
CA VAL A 35 -13.17 -14.54 5.17
C VAL A 35 -13.19 -16.07 5.18
N ASP A 36 -12.17 -16.73 4.63
CA ASP A 36 -12.03 -18.20 4.65
C ASP A 36 -11.85 -18.76 6.08
N GLY A 37 -11.37 -17.94 7.04
CA GLY A 37 -11.23 -18.34 8.45
C GLY A 37 -10.12 -19.37 8.70
N GLY A 38 -9.18 -19.50 7.76
CA GLY A 38 -8.10 -20.48 7.80
C GLY A 38 -6.89 -20.03 8.64
N PRO A 39 -5.81 -20.84 8.69
CA PRO A 39 -4.61 -20.56 9.48
C PRO A 39 -3.89 -19.25 9.12
N ALA A 40 -4.14 -18.72 7.92
CA ALA A 40 -3.56 -17.45 7.44
C ALA A 40 -4.41 -16.21 7.78
N GLU A 41 -5.59 -16.37 8.40
CA GLU A 41 -6.54 -15.28 8.68
C GLU A 41 -5.89 -14.12 9.43
N SER A 42 -5.19 -14.40 10.53
CA SER A 42 -4.57 -13.37 11.37
C SER A 42 -3.52 -12.55 10.61
N VAL A 43 -2.72 -13.22 9.77
CA VAL A 43 -1.71 -12.56 8.93
C VAL A 43 -2.39 -11.70 7.86
N ALA A 44 -3.46 -12.20 7.24
CA ALA A 44 -4.22 -11.46 6.24
C ALA A 44 -4.86 -10.20 6.81
N LEU A 45 -5.47 -10.29 8.01
CA LEU A 45 -6.06 -9.14 8.71
C LEU A 45 -5.02 -8.10 9.10
N VAL A 46 -3.88 -8.50 9.65
CA VAL A 46 -2.79 -7.59 10.01
C VAL A 46 -2.25 -6.89 8.76
N THR A 47 -2.00 -7.64 7.68
CA THR A 47 -1.49 -7.10 6.41
C THR A 47 -2.48 -6.11 5.81
N ALA A 48 -3.77 -6.47 5.75
CA ALA A 48 -4.82 -5.59 5.24
C ALA A 48 -4.89 -4.28 6.06
N THR A 49 -4.83 -4.39 7.39
CA THR A 49 -4.86 -3.24 8.29
C THR A 49 -3.68 -2.30 8.06
N LEU A 50 -2.47 -2.85 7.88
CA LEU A 50 -1.27 -2.06 7.58
C LEU A 50 -1.34 -1.36 6.22
N VAL A 51 -1.85 -2.04 5.18
CA VAL A 51 -2.05 -1.45 3.84
C VAL A 51 -3.02 -0.27 3.91
N VAL A 52 -4.16 -0.45 4.58
CA VAL A 52 -5.15 0.64 4.79
C VAL A 52 -4.55 1.77 5.61
N GLY A 53 -3.83 1.44 6.69
CA GLY A 53 -3.16 2.43 7.55
C GLY A 53 -2.14 3.29 6.79
N LEU A 54 -1.35 2.68 5.89
CA LEU A 54 -0.40 3.42 5.05
C LEU A 54 -1.09 4.29 4.00
N LEU A 55 -2.22 3.85 3.44
CA LEU A 55 -3.01 4.67 2.53
C LEU A 55 -3.56 5.91 3.25
N LEU A 56 -4.07 5.72 4.47
CA LEU A 56 -4.49 6.82 5.33
C LEU A 56 -3.32 7.75 5.69
N ALA A 57 -2.13 7.21 5.97
CA ALA A 57 -0.94 8.00 6.22
C ALA A 57 -0.57 8.87 5.00
N MET A 58 -0.67 8.34 3.78
CA MET A 58 -0.45 9.13 2.55
C MET A 58 -1.47 10.28 2.41
N LEU A 59 -2.73 10.04 2.78
CA LEU A 59 -3.76 11.09 2.81
C LEU A 59 -3.41 12.17 3.84
N VAL A 60 -3.02 11.79 5.06
CA VAL A 60 -2.56 12.73 6.11
C VAL A 60 -1.35 13.54 5.65
N ILE A 61 -0.34 12.90 5.04
CA ILE A 61 0.86 13.56 4.52
C ILE A 61 0.49 14.60 3.46
N ARG A 62 -0.50 14.31 2.61
CA ARG A 62 -0.94 15.25 1.58
C ARG A 62 -1.46 16.56 2.16
N TRP A 63 -2.20 16.49 3.27
CA TRP A 63 -2.79 17.67 3.91
C TRP A 63 -1.85 18.36 4.90
N THR A 64 -0.90 17.64 5.50
CA THR A 64 0.00 18.19 6.54
C THR A 64 1.32 18.71 5.98
N VAL A 65 1.85 18.13 4.89
CA VAL A 65 3.16 18.50 4.35
C VAL A 65 3.03 19.50 3.21
N ARG A 66 3.77 20.61 3.32
CA ARG A 66 3.86 21.65 2.28
C ARG A 66 4.29 21.08 0.93
N GLU A 67 3.80 21.71 -0.13
CA GLU A 67 4.09 21.30 -1.50
C GLU A 67 5.60 21.38 -1.80
N GLY A 68 6.17 20.29 -2.33
CA GLY A 68 7.58 20.26 -2.72
C GLY A 68 8.21 18.85 -2.68
N PRO A 69 9.54 18.77 -2.86
CA PRO A 69 10.31 17.53 -2.81
C PRO A 69 10.10 16.67 -1.54
N PRO A 70 9.97 17.22 -0.31
CA PRO A 70 9.79 16.40 0.89
C PRO A 70 8.45 15.66 0.89
N ARG A 71 7.36 16.30 0.42
CA ARG A 71 6.04 15.65 0.29
C ARG A 71 6.10 14.46 -0.67
N LEU A 72 6.76 14.63 -1.81
CA LEU A 72 6.90 13.56 -2.81
C LEU A 72 7.73 12.39 -2.29
N ARG A 73 8.83 12.64 -1.58
CA ARG A 73 9.65 11.59 -0.96
C ARG A 73 8.88 10.83 0.13
N ALA A 74 8.11 11.52 0.96
CA ALA A 74 7.29 10.90 1.99
C ALA A 74 6.17 10.02 1.38
N LEU A 75 5.49 10.51 0.34
CA LEU A 75 4.48 9.74 -0.39
C LEU A 75 5.07 8.51 -1.08
N ALA A 76 6.22 8.66 -1.75
CA ALA A 76 6.91 7.54 -2.39
C ALA A 76 7.37 6.49 -1.37
N GLY A 77 7.89 6.93 -0.21
CA GLY A 77 8.29 6.04 0.89
C GLY A 77 7.11 5.27 1.46
N CYS A 78 5.96 5.92 1.68
CA CYS A 78 4.75 5.24 2.14
C CYS A 78 4.24 4.22 1.12
N PHE A 79 4.22 4.57 -0.17
CA PHE A 79 3.79 3.65 -1.21
C PHE A 79 4.73 2.43 -1.31
N LEU A 80 6.05 2.66 -1.25
CA LEU A 80 7.02 1.57 -1.24
C LEU A 80 6.87 0.67 -0.01
N GLY A 81 6.67 1.26 1.18
CA GLY A 81 6.37 0.51 2.40
C GLY A 81 5.09 -0.32 2.28
N MET A 82 4.04 0.24 1.68
CA MET A 82 2.78 -0.46 1.44
C MET A 82 2.97 -1.66 0.51
N ALA A 83 3.75 -1.47 -0.56
CA ALA A 83 4.08 -2.53 -1.50
C ALA A 83 4.87 -3.67 -0.83
N LEU A 84 5.86 -3.35 0.00
CA LEU A 84 6.65 -4.33 0.73
C LEU A 84 5.79 -5.11 1.73
N ILE A 85 4.95 -4.43 2.50
CA ILE A 85 4.06 -5.07 3.48
C ILE A 85 3.08 -6.01 2.77
N ALA A 86 2.43 -5.54 1.71
CA ALA A 86 1.50 -6.37 0.94
C ALA A 86 2.18 -7.60 0.35
N LEU A 87 3.37 -7.43 -0.23
CA LEU A 87 4.15 -8.54 -0.78
C LEU A 87 4.53 -9.57 0.30
N ILE A 88 5.14 -9.11 1.41
CA ILE A 88 5.57 -9.99 2.50
C ILE A 88 4.37 -10.71 3.12
N GLY A 89 3.29 -9.98 3.43
CA GLY A 89 2.08 -10.55 4.02
C GLY A 89 1.45 -11.62 3.13
N MET A 90 1.35 -11.36 1.82
CA MET A 90 0.85 -12.34 0.84
C MET A 90 1.74 -13.58 0.76
N VAL A 91 3.06 -13.41 0.72
CA VAL A 91 4.00 -14.55 0.71
C VAL A 91 3.82 -15.40 1.97
N ILE A 92 3.72 -14.79 3.14
CA ILE A 92 3.50 -15.52 4.40
C ILE A 92 2.16 -16.28 4.35
N CYS A 93 1.09 -15.65 3.88
CA CYS A 93 -0.21 -16.32 3.74
C CYS A 93 -0.12 -17.57 2.85
N VAL A 94 0.53 -17.45 1.69
CA VAL A 94 0.73 -18.58 0.77
C VAL A 94 1.55 -19.70 1.43
N MET A 95 2.63 -19.36 2.12
CA MET A 95 3.48 -20.35 2.81
C MET A 95 2.72 -21.08 3.91
N ILE A 96 1.85 -20.39 4.67
CA ILE A 96 1.00 -21.01 5.68
C ILE A 96 0.05 -22.01 5.04
N VAL A 97 -0.64 -21.62 3.96
CA VAL A 97 -1.61 -22.47 3.26
C VAL A 97 -0.94 -23.68 2.59
N TRP A 98 0.27 -23.52 2.05
CA TRP A 98 0.99 -24.58 1.35
C TRP A 98 1.82 -25.50 2.25
N SER A 99 2.20 -25.06 3.46
CA SER A 99 2.97 -25.88 4.39
C SER A 99 2.42 -27.30 4.66
N PRO A 100 1.09 -27.52 4.72
CA PRO A 100 0.54 -28.85 4.93
C PRO A 100 0.58 -29.74 3.69
N LEU A 101 0.66 -29.17 2.48
CA LEU A 101 0.72 -29.92 1.21
C LEU A 101 2.11 -30.49 0.91
N THR A 102 3.14 -29.93 1.58
CA THR A 102 4.54 -30.34 1.40
C THR A 102 5.03 -31.41 2.38
N ARG A 103 4.17 -31.85 3.33
CA ARG A 103 4.44 -32.96 4.24
C ARG A 103 3.63 -34.19 3.83
#